data_AF-A0A7J4ABR2-F1
#
_entry.id   AF-A0A7J4ABR2-F1
#
_cell.length_a   1.000
_cell.length_b   1.000
_cell.length_c   1.000
_cell.angle_alpha   90.00
_cell.angle_beta   90.00
_cell.angle_gamma   90.00
#
_symmetry.space_group_name_H-M   'P 1'
#
loop_
_entity.id
_entity.type
_entity.pdbx_description
1 polymer ?
#
loop_
_entity_poly.entity_id
_entity_poly.type
_entity_poly.pdbx_seq_one_letter_code
_entity_poly.pdbx_strand_id
1 'polypeptide(L)'
;MHVLFLSRFPPEIDGVGDYTFELVQYIKALCKVSVLSIGKGQVEEINGVKIFRSINENKRSHYTDIISLIKIIDPDIVHFQTATFTFKIPFLFFPLFINKPLIITSHDAPSLRQIHYFPFFNYTYRKSRKIITLSKPIAEIIKKYHFIEDSKIILMHHGADVIKFNPNVSKKDFLEKYGLDSNYFIIMSFGFIGKGKG
;
A
#
# COMPACT_ATOMS: atom_id res chain seq x y z
N MET A 1 2.44 21.24 -4.78
CA MET A 1 1.90 20.22 -3.87
C MET A 1 2.91 19.08 -3.73
N HIS A 2 3.20 18.66 -2.52
CA HIS A 2 4.10 17.56 -2.17
C HIS A 2 3.36 16.48 -1.38
N VAL A 3 3.35 15.27 -1.90
CA VAL A 3 2.76 14.10 -1.24
C VAL A 3 3.86 13.19 -0.72
N LEU A 4 3.82 12.88 0.58
CA LEU A 4 4.68 11.89 1.21
C LEU A 4 3.92 10.57 1.38
N PHE A 5 4.35 9.54 0.67
CA PHE A 5 3.84 8.18 0.84
C PHE A 5 4.51 7.52 2.04
N LEU A 6 3.72 6.92 2.93
CA LEU A 6 4.19 6.04 4.00
C LEU A 6 3.82 4.61 3.60
N SER A 7 4.81 3.79 3.25
CA SER A 7 4.57 2.43 2.75
C SER A 7 5.82 1.55 2.83
N ARG A 8 5.67 0.26 2.52
CA ARG A 8 6.79 -0.56 2.03
C ARG A 8 7.18 -0.10 0.62
N PHE A 9 8.37 -0.45 0.16
CA PHE A 9 8.85 -0.07 -1.18
C PHE A 9 9.96 -1.01 -1.66
N PRO A 10 10.07 -1.34 -2.97
CA PRO A 10 11.13 -2.18 -3.53
C PRO A 10 12.51 -1.67 -3.14
N PRO A 11 13.48 -2.51 -2.75
CA PRO A 11 13.74 -3.81 -3.38
C PRO A 11 13.08 -5.02 -2.70
N GLU A 12 12.52 -4.86 -1.50
CA GLU A 12 11.77 -5.95 -0.88
C GLU A 12 10.48 -6.19 -1.65
N ILE A 13 10.25 -7.45 -2.03
CA ILE A 13 9.04 -7.87 -2.75
C ILE A 13 7.87 -7.90 -1.77
N ASP A 14 6.87 -7.05 -2.02
CA ASP A 14 5.67 -6.91 -1.19
C ASP A 14 4.55 -6.33 -2.04
N GLY A 15 3.34 -6.91 -1.97
CA GLY A 15 2.23 -6.46 -2.80
C GLY A 15 1.82 -4.99 -2.59
N VAL A 16 1.91 -4.50 -1.34
CA VAL A 16 1.63 -3.08 -1.04
C VAL A 16 2.77 -2.19 -1.51
N GLY A 17 4.01 -2.65 -1.34
CA GLY A 17 5.22 -1.99 -1.82
C GLY A 17 5.25 -1.84 -3.34
N ASP A 18 4.95 -2.91 -4.07
CA ASP A 18 4.90 -2.95 -5.53
C ASP A 18 3.79 -2.02 -6.06
N TYR A 19 2.59 -2.08 -5.47
CA TYR A 19 1.52 -1.14 -5.79
C TYR A 19 1.95 0.31 -5.54
N THR A 20 2.60 0.58 -4.41
CA THR A 20 3.06 1.93 -4.09
C THR A 20 4.08 2.40 -5.12
N PHE A 21 5.02 1.54 -5.50
CA PHE A 21 6.02 1.83 -6.53
C PHE A 21 5.37 2.23 -7.85
N GLU A 22 4.40 1.45 -8.34
CA GLU A 22 3.68 1.76 -9.58
C GLU A 22 2.90 3.07 -9.46
N LEU A 23 2.12 3.23 -8.39
CA LEU A 23 1.29 4.41 -8.19
C LEU A 23 2.11 5.71 -8.17
N VAL A 24 3.27 5.72 -7.49
CA VAL A 24 4.12 6.93 -7.44
C VAL A 24 4.73 7.27 -8.79
N GLN A 25 4.93 6.30 -9.71
CA GLN A 25 5.40 6.60 -11.07
C GLN A 25 4.40 7.44 -11.86
N TYR A 26 3.10 7.24 -11.63
CA TYR A 26 2.06 8.03 -12.30
C TYR A 26 1.81 9.35 -11.58
N ILE A 27 1.77 9.35 -10.25
CA ILE A 27 1.47 10.57 -9.47
C ILE A 27 2.60 11.61 -9.57
N LYS A 28 3.87 11.20 -9.71
CA LYS A 28 4.99 12.15 -9.84
C LYS A 28 4.89 13.07 -11.05
N ALA A 29 4.11 12.69 -12.09
CA ALA A 29 3.85 13.55 -13.24
C ALA A 29 2.89 14.71 -12.91
N LEU A 30 2.14 14.60 -11.80
CA LEU A 30 1.12 15.57 -11.39
C LEU A 30 1.60 16.45 -10.22
N CYS A 31 2.48 15.93 -9.37
CA CYS A 31 2.97 16.65 -8.20
C CYS A 31 4.31 16.10 -7.70
N LYS A 32 4.94 16.81 -6.74
CA LYS A 32 6.15 16.31 -6.08
C LYS A 32 5.78 15.11 -5.21
N VAL A 33 6.51 14.02 -5.35
CA VAL A 33 6.30 12.80 -4.56
C VAL A 33 7.57 12.42 -3.82
N SER A 34 7.42 11.93 -2.59
CA SER A 34 8.47 11.24 -1.87
C SER A 34 7.88 10.06 -1.11
N VAL A 35 8.73 9.10 -0.74
CA VAL A 35 8.32 7.90 -0.02
C VAL A 35 9.13 7.77 1.26
N LEU A 36 8.49 7.52 2.39
CA LEU A 36 9.13 7.09 3.63
C LEU A 36 8.79 5.61 3.84
N SER A 37 9.84 4.78 3.90
CA SER A 37 9.75 3.33 3.90
C SER A 37 10.69 2.71 4.96
N ILE A 38 10.54 1.40 5.15
CA ILE A 38 11.35 0.59 6.07
C ILE A 38 12.81 0.57 5.60
N GLY A 39 13.73 0.72 6.54
CA GLY A 39 15.16 0.62 6.29
C GLY A 39 16.04 1.14 7.41
N LYS A 40 17.33 1.33 7.09
CA LYS A 40 18.42 1.63 8.05
C LYS A 40 18.93 3.08 8.02
N GLY A 41 18.10 4.03 7.61
CA GLY A 41 18.40 5.47 7.58
C GLY A 41 19.02 5.98 6.28
N GLN A 42 18.94 5.21 5.19
CA GLN A 42 19.46 5.61 3.89
C GLN A 42 18.46 6.47 3.11
N VAL A 43 18.96 7.32 2.21
CA VAL A 43 18.15 8.08 1.28
C VAL A 43 18.60 7.72 -0.13
N GLU A 44 17.66 7.35 -0.97
CA GLU A 44 17.89 6.96 -2.36
C GLU A 44 16.93 7.71 -3.28
N GLU A 45 17.23 7.70 -4.57
CA GLU A 45 16.34 8.23 -5.60
C GLU A 45 16.10 7.16 -6.64
N ILE A 46 14.83 6.82 -6.87
CA ILE A 46 14.42 5.79 -7.83
C ILE A 46 13.45 6.44 -8.80
N ASN A 47 13.81 6.47 -10.09
CA ASN A 47 13.02 7.07 -11.16
C ASN A 47 12.58 8.51 -10.85
N GLY A 48 13.45 9.33 -10.25
CA GLY A 48 13.13 10.71 -9.87
C GLY A 48 12.24 10.86 -8.63
N VAL A 49 11.99 9.77 -7.88
CA VAL A 49 11.27 9.79 -6.62
C VAL A 49 12.25 9.59 -5.47
N LYS A 50 12.27 10.54 -4.52
CA LYS A 50 13.11 10.47 -3.32
C LYS A 50 12.52 9.50 -2.31
N ILE A 51 13.30 8.51 -1.90
CA ILE A 51 12.91 7.46 -0.95
C ILE A 51 13.76 7.58 0.32
N PHE A 52 13.09 7.78 1.44
CA PHE A 52 13.67 7.81 2.78
C PHE A 52 13.46 6.45 3.44
N ARG A 53 14.54 5.70 3.67
CA ARG A 53 14.53 4.34 4.19
C ARG A 53 14.82 4.33 5.68
N SER A 54 13.95 4.94 6.47
CA SER A 54 14.29 5.31 7.85
C SER A 54 13.35 4.72 8.90
N ILE A 55 12.34 3.95 8.50
CA ILE A 55 11.45 3.29 9.46
C ILE A 55 12.11 2.00 9.96
N ASN A 56 12.45 1.95 11.25
CA ASN A 56 12.96 0.75 11.91
C ASN A 56 11.86 0.06 12.73
N GLU A 57 11.19 -0.94 12.16
CA GLU A 57 10.08 -1.65 12.82
C GLU A 57 10.47 -2.47 14.06
N ASN A 58 11.76 -2.66 14.33
CA ASN A 58 12.24 -3.35 15.53
C ASN A 58 12.32 -2.42 16.74
N LYS A 59 12.35 -1.10 16.52
CA LYS A 59 12.30 -0.10 17.59
C LYS A 59 10.87 0.05 18.09
N ARG A 60 10.63 -0.09 19.40
CA ARG A 60 9.28 0.03 19.99
C ARG A 60 8.63 1.40 19.72
N SER A 61 9.43 2.46 19.62
CA SER A 61 8.99 3.84 19.39
C SER A 61 9.19 4.31 17.95
N HIS A 62 9.23 3.42 16.95
CA HIS A 62 9.45 3.81 15.54
C HIS A 62 8.48 4.86 15.01
N TYR A 63 7.28 5.00 15.58
CA TYR A 63 6.35 6.07 15.24
C TYR A 63 6.92 7.48 15.51
N THR A 64 7.84 7.65 16.48
CA THR A 64 8.50 8.94 16.73
C THR A 64 9.42 9.34 15.59
N ASP A 65 10.09 8.36 14.98
CA ASP A 65 10.99 8.59 13.85
C ASP A 65 10.18 9.04 12.62
N ILE A 66 9.02 8.42 12.41
CA ILE A 66 8.05 8.82 11.37
C ILE A 66 7.60 10.27 11.58
N ILE A 67 7.20 10.63 12.80
CA ILE A 67 6.73 11.99 13.11
C ILE A 67 7.84 13.02 12.87
N SER A 68 9.06 12.74 13.33
CA SER A 68 10.21 13.61 13.12
C SER A 68 10.51 13.81 11.63
N LEU A 69 10.48 12.73 10.85
CA LEU A 69 10.71 12.80 9.41
C LEU A 69 9.59 13.53 8.68
N ILE A 70 8.33 13.35 9.06
CA ILE A 70 7.21 14.13 8.50
C ILE A 70 7.41 15.62 8.77
N LYS A 71 7.89 16.00 9.96
CA LYS A 71 8.19 17.41 10.29
C LYS A 71 9.36 17.96 9.48
N ILE A 72 10.40 17.18 9.26
CA ILE A 72 11.60 17.60 8.48
C ILE A 72 11.29 17.68 6.99
N ILE A 73 10.57 16.70 6.44
CA ILE A 73 10.19 16.64 5.03
C ILE A 73 9.12 17.70 4.72
N ASP A 74 8.28 17.99 5.71
CA ASP A 74 7.20 18.98 5.67
C ASP A 74 6.26 18.87 4.45
N PRO A 75 5.66 17.69 4.18
CA PRO A 75 4.80 17.52 3.00
C PRO A 75 3.46 18.26 3.16
N ASP A 76 2.78 18.50 2.04
CA ASP A 76 1.41 19.04 2.04
C ASP A 76 0.39 17.96 2.46
N ILE A 77 0.63 16.71 2.07
CA ILE A 77 -0.24 15.55 2.34
C ILE A 77 0.61 14.34 2.72
N VAL A 78 0.15 13.59 3.72
CA VAL A 78 0.66 12.25 4.04
C VAL A 78 -0.30 11.22 3.45
N HIS A 79 0.19 10.35 2.58
CA HIS A 79 -0.57 9.25 2.00
C HIS A 79 -0.08 7.93 2.59
N PHE A 80 -0.84 7.37 3.53
CA PHE A 80 -0.50 6.14 4.21
C PHE A 80 -1.07 4.91 3.49
N GLN A 81 -0.20 3.99 3.09
CA GLN A 81 -0.55 2.70 2.50
C GLN A 81 -0.59 1.67 3.64
N THR A 82 -1.74 1.05 3.88
CA THR A 82 -1.91 0.13 5.01
C THR A 82 -2.53 -1.19 4.60
N ALA A 83 -2.01 -2.27 5.16
CA ALA A 83 -2.68 -3.55 5.33
C ALA A 83 -2.40 -4.04 6.76
N THR A 84 -3.23 -4.96 7.25
CA THR A 84 -3.21 -5.43 8.64
C THR A 84 -1.86 -6.10 8.99
N PHE A 85 -1.14 -6.60 8.00
CA PHE A 85 0.18 -7.23 8.15
C PHE A 85 1.36 -6.31 7.75
N THR A 86 1.11 -5.14 7.16
CA THR A 86 2.19 -4.30 6.61
C THR A 86 3.05 -3.67 7.70
N PHE A 87 2.43 -3.28 8.82
CA PHE A 87 3.07 -2.56 9.92
C PHE A 87 2.60 -3.07 11.29
N LYS A 88 3.50 -3.04 12.28
CA LYS A 88 3.16 -3.38 13.68
C LYS A 88 2.22 -2.34 14.30
N ILE A 89 1.42 -2.74 15.29
CA ILE A 89 0.45 -1.87 15.99
C ILE A 89 1.02 -0.50 16.41
N PRO A 90 2.23 -0.38 17.00
CA PRO A 90 2.75 0.92 17.40
C PRO A 90 2.92 1.92 16.25
N PHE A 91 3.03 1.43 15.02
CA PHE A 91 3.11 2.26 13.81
C PHE A 91 1.85 3.11 13.67
N LEU A 92 0.68 2.53 13.96
CA LEU A 92 -0.63 3.15 13.78
C LEU A 92 -0.89 4.35 14.72
N PHE A 93 0.03 4.66 15.63
CA PHE A 93 -0.07 5.84 16.49
C PHE A 93 0.44 7.13 15.83
N PHE A 94 1.26 7.08 14.78
CA PHE A 94 1.80 8.30 14.16
C PHE A 94 0.72 9.35 13.78
N PRO A 95 -0.51 8.98 13.34
CA PRO A 95 -1.55 9.95 13.01
C PRO A 95 -2.02 10.82 14.18
N LEU A 96 -1.77 10.42 15.44
CA LEU A 96 -2.04 11.23 16.64
C LEU A 96 -1.20 12.50 16.69
N PHE A 97 -0.01 12.46 16.12
CA PHE A 97 1.05 13.43 16.41
C PHE A 97 1.42 14.28 15.19
N ILE A 98 0.67 14.14 14.09
CA ILE A 98 0.84 14.95 12.89
C ILE A 98 -0.37 15.86 12.67
N ASN A 99 -0.08 17.08 12.22
CA ASN A 99 -1.10 18.06 11.83
C ASN A 99 -1.34 18.06 10.31
N LYS A 100 -0.59 17.26 9.55
CA LYS A 100 -0.70 17.19 8.10
C LYS A 100 -1.97 16.43 7.69
N PRO A 101 -2.66 16.84 6.61
CA PRO A 101 -3.74 16.08 6.01
C PRO A 101 -3.32 14.63 5.73
N LEU A 102 -4.10 13.67 6.23
CA LEU A 102 -3.86 12.25 6.06
C LEU A 102 -4.87 11.64 5.08
N ILE A 103 -4.36 10.97 4.05
CA ILE A 103 -5.11 10.10 3.15
C ILE A 103 -4.62 8.67 3.39
N ILE A 104 -5.53 7.70 3.40
CA ILE A 104 -5.19 6.29 3.59
C ILE A 104 -5.57 5.53 2.33
N THR A 105 -4.73 4.61 1.86
CA THR A 105 -5.17 3.50 1.01
C THR A 105 -5.15 2.22 1.84
N SER A 106 -6.33 1.62 2.02
CA SER A 106 -6.52 0.38 2.78
C SER A 106 -6.60 -0.81 1.82
N HIS A 107 -5.55 -1.64 1.85
CA HIS A 107 -5.40 -2.84 1.01
C HIS A 107 -6.15 -4.05 1.56
N ASP A 108 -6.35 -4.07 2.87
CA ASP A 108 -7.31 -4.92 3.56
C ASP A 108 -8.04 -4.06 4.61
N ALA A 109 -8.94 -4.67 5.37
CA ALA A 109 -9.50 -4.06 6.57
C ALA A 109 -9.65 -5.11 7.66
N PRO A 110 -9.31 -4.79 8.92
CA PRO A 110 -9.50 -5.71 10.02
C PRO A 110 -10.96 -6.14 10.12
N SER A 111 -11.19 -7.44 10.02
CA SER A 111 -12.50 -8.05 10.31
C SER A 111 -12.61 -8.41 11.78
N LEU A 112 -13.77 -8.91 12.24
CA LEU A 112 -13.96 -9.36 13.63
C LEU A 112 -12.90 -10.35 14.12
N ARG A 113 -12.27 -11.12 13.22
CA ARG A 113 -11.15 -12.03 13.56
C ARG A 113 -9.90 -11.29 14.06
N GLN A 114 -9.81 -9.99 13.81
CA GLN A 114 -8.68 -9.10 14.11
C GLN A 114 -9.13 -7.94 15.01
N ILE A 115 -10.09 -8.18 15.90
CA ILE A 115 -10.69 -7.13 16.75
C ILE A 115 -9.66 -6.36 17.59
N HIS A 116 -8.54 -6.97 17.96
CA HIS A 116 -7.45 -6.30 18.68
C HIS A 116 -6.79 -5.17 17.88
N TYR A 117 -6.90 -5.16 16.55
CA TYR A 117 -6.45 -4.07 15.69
C TYR A 117 -7.47 -2.92 15.59
N PHE A 118 -8.74 -3.14 15.96
CA PHE A 118 -9.82 -2.20 15.72
C PHE A 118 -9.58 -0.82 16.32
N PRO A 119 -9.15 -0.66 17.59
CA PRO A 119 -8.95 0.66 18.17
C PRO A 119 -7.95 1.51 17.37
N PHE A 120 -6.88 0.88 16.86
CA PHE A 120 -5.81 1.55 16.13
C PHE A 120 -6.24 1.94 14.71
N PHE A 121 -6.92 1.04 14.00
CA PHE A 121 -7.44 1.32 12.67
C PHE A 121 -8.60 2.31 12.70
N ASN A 122 -9.55 2.16 13.64
CA ASN A 122 -10.63 3.12 13.85
C ASN A 122 -10.10 4.53 14.06
N TYR A 123 -9.11 4.68 14.91
CA TYR A 123 -8.48 5.96 15.15
C TYR A 123 -7.87 6.54 13.87
N THR A 124 -7.06 5.73 13.18
CA THR A 124 -6.37 6.13 11.94
C THR A 124 -7.38 6.53 10.84
N TYR A 125 -8.43 5.75 10.64
CA TYR A 125 -9.53 6.04 9.73
C TYR A 125 -10.27 7.32 10.09
N ARG A 126 -10.62 7.52 11.37
CA ARG A 126 -11.32 8.73 11.82
C ARG A 126 -10.48 9.99 11.61
N LYS A 127 -9.16 9.91 11.85
CA LYS A 127 -8.22 11.03 11.65
C LYS A 127 -8.00 11.35 10.17
N SER A 128 -8.14 10.37 9.28
CA SER A 128 -7.98 10.58 7.84
C SER A 128 -9.10 11.45 7.24
N ARG A 129 -8.72 12.19 6.20
CA ARG A 129 -9.64 12.98 5.38
C ARG A 129 -10.42 12.11 4.39
N LYS A 130 -9.73 11.14 3.78
CA LYS A 130 -10.27 10.18 2.84
C LYS A 130 -9.58 8.82 3.01
N ILE A 131 -10.34 7.76 2.76
CA ILE A 131 -9.90 6.38 2.79
C ILE A 131 -10.19 5.79 1.41
N ILE A 132 -9.13 5.52 0.68
CA ILE A 132 -9.18 4.82 -0.59
C ILE A 132 -9.18 3.33 -0.30
N THR A 133 -10.07 2.58 -0.94
CA THR A 133 -10.11 1.12 -0.87
C THR A 133 -10.31 0.51 -2.23
N LEU A 134 -9.89 -0.74 -2.37
CA LEU A 134 -9.73 -1.42 -3.66
C LEU A 134 -10.95 -2.22 -4.08
N SER A 135 -11.85 -2.52 -3.14
CA SER A 135 -13.00 -3.37 -3.40
C SER A 135 -14.19 -3.00 -2.52
N LYS A 136 -15.40 -3.25 -3.05
CA LYS A 136 -16.65 -3.05 -2.31
C LYS A 136 -16.67 -3.84 -0.98
N PRO A 137 -16.24 -5.12 -0.91
CA PRO A 137 -16.20 -5.85 0.35
C PRO A 137 -15.36 -5.18 1.44
N ILE A 138 -14.18 -4.63 1.09
CA ILE A 138 -13.34 -3.92 2.07
C ILE A 138 -14.04 -2.63 2.52
N ALA A 139 -14.64 -1.88 1.59
CA ALA A 139 -15.44 -0.70 1.92
C ALA A 139 -16.56 -1.02 2.93
N GLU A 140 -17.30 -2.11 2.70
CA GLU A 140 -18.36 -2.55 3.61
C GLU A 140 -17.84 -2.96 4.99
N ILE A 141 -16.67 -3.61 5.07
CA ILE A 141 -16.03 -3.94 6.35
C ILE A 141 -15.68 -2.65 7.13
N ILE A 142 -15.09 -1.67 6.45
CA ILE A 142 -14.72 -0.37 7.05
C ILE A 142 -15.98 0.37 7.54
N LYS A 143 -17.04 0.41 6.74
CA LYS A 143 -18.31 1.05 7.17
C LYS A 143 -18.94 0.33 8.36
N LYS A 144 -19.10 -0.98 8.25
CA LYS A 144 -19.87 -1.78 9.21
C LYS A 144 -19.15 -1.95 10.56
N TYR A 145 -17.86 -2.25 10.53
CA TYR A 145 -17.12 -2.62 11.74
C TYR A 145 -16.25 -1.50 12.29
N HIS A 146 -15.88 -0.53 11.45
CA HIS A 146 -15.10 0.64 11.86
C HIS A 146 -15.93 1.93 11.96
N PHE A 147 -17.25 1.84 11.69
CA PHE A 147 -18.22 2.93 11.82
C PHE A 147 -17.80 4.22 11.10
N ILE A 148 -17.21 4.06 9.92
CA ILE A 148 -16.75 5.17 9.08
C ILE A 148 -17.85 5.56 8.09
N GLU A 149 -18.08 6.86 7.98
CA GLU A 149 -19.04 7.42 7.02
C GLU A 149 -18.63 7.14 5.57
N ASP A 150 -19.61 6.82 4.72
CA ASP A 150 -19.42 6.58 3.29
C ASP A 150 -18.77 7.78 2.59
N SER A 151 -19.07 8.99 3.04
CA SER A 151 -18.49 10.26 2.55
C SER A 151 -16.96 10.31 2.61
N LYS A 152 -16.32 9.53 3.51
CA LYS A 152 -14.86 9.44 3.63
C LYS A 152 -14.26 8.38 2.72
N ILE A 153 -15.05 7.42 2.26
CA ILE A 153 -14.57 6.25 1.53
C ILE A 153 -14.60 6.53 0.03
N ILE A 154 -13.51 6.19 -0.65
CA ILE A 154 -13.38 6.29 -2.10
C ILE A 154 -13.00 4.92 -2.63
N LEU A 155 -13.82 4.35 -3.50
CA LEU A 155 -13.52 3.09 -4.16
C LEU A 155 -12.64 3.36 -5.39
N MET A 156 -11.41 2.87 -5.38
CA MET A 156 -10.49 2.93 -6.53
C MET A 156 -9.86 1.55 -6.73
N HIS A 157 -10.25 0.88 -7.80
CA HIS A 157 -9.67 -0.40 -8.18
C HIS A 157 -8.21 -0.22 -8.63
N HIS A 158 -7.39 -1.25 -8.44
CA HIS A 158 -6.06 -1.28 -9.04
C HIS A 158 -6.16 -1.23 -10.56
N GLY A 159 -5.23 -0.51 -11.19
CA GLY A 159 -5.00 -0.57 -12.62
C GLY A 159 -4.17 -1.78 -12.99
N ALA A 160 -4.11 -2.08 -14.29
CA ALA A 160 -3.14 -3.00 -14.87
C ALA A 160 -2.49 -2.32 -16.07
N ASP A 161 -1.21 -2.57 -16.29
CA ASP A 161 -0.51 -2.12 -17.49
C ASP A 161 -0.98 -2.96 -18.69
N VAL A 162 -1.93 -2.41 -19.45
CA VAL A 162 -2.54 -3.08 -20.61
C VAL A 162 -1.58 -3.23 -21.79
N ILE A 163 -0.48 -2.49 -21.81
CA ILE A 163 0.57 -2.63 -22.83
C ILE A 163 1.44 -3.84 -22.47
N LYS A 164 1.83 -3.95 -21.20
CA LYS A 164 2.62 -5.07 -20.68
C LYS A 164 1.83 -6.39 -20.65
N PHE A 165 0.58 -6.35 -20.20
CA PHE A 165 -0.31 -7.51 -20.10
C PHE A 165 -1.25 -7.60 -21.31
N ASN A 166 -0.68 -7.48 -22.50
CA ASN A 166 -1.41 -7.57 -23.77
C ASN A 166 -1.63 -9.04 -24.16
N PRO A 167 -2.87 -9.48 -24.43
CA PRO A 167 -3.15 -10.87 -24.83
C PRO A 167 -2.67 -11.21 -26.24
N ASN A 168 -2.33 -10.22 -27.07
CA ASN A 168 -1.88 -10.41 -28.45
C ASN A 168 -0.40 -10.82 -28.52
N VAL A 169 -0.04 -11.88 -27.80
CA VAL A 169 1.29 -12.48 -27.78
C VAL A 169 1.21 -13.96 -28.16
N SER A 170 2.25 -14.46 -28.82
CA SER A 170 2.31 -15.87 -29.19
C SER A 170 2.45 -16.76 -27.95
N LYS A 171 1.63 -17.81 -27.87
CA LYS A 171 1.77 -18.87 -26.84
C LYS A 171 2.84 -19.90 -27.17
N LYS A 172 3.42 -19.85 -28.38
CA LYS A 172 4.37 -20.87 -28.90
C LYS A 172 5.56 -21.05 -27.97
N ASP A 173 6.23 -19.96 -27.61
CA ASP A 173 7.43 -20.00 -26.78
C ASP A 173 7.16 -20.58 -25.39
N PHE A 174 5.99 -20.29 -24.82
CA PHE A 174 5.56 -20.87 -23.55
C PHE A 174 5.34 -22.38 -23.68
N LEU A 175 4.60 -22.81 -24.70
CA LEU A 175 4.31 -24.22 -24.93
C LEU A 175 5.60 -25.03 -25.17
N GLU A 176 6.49 -24.54 -26.04
CA GLU A 176 7.78 -25.18 -26.33
C GLU A 176 8.67 -25.26 -25.09
N LYS A 177 8.76 -24.19 -24.32
CA LYS A 177 9.56 -24.15 -23.08
C LYS A 177 9.14 -25.19 -22.06
N TYR A 178 7.84 -25.49 -21.97
CA TYR A 178 7.30 -26.44 -21.00
C TYR A 178 6.94 -27.80 -21.62
N GLY A 179 7.27 -28.04 -22.89
CA GLY A 179 6.98 -29.31 -23.58
C GLY A 179 5.48 -29.61 -23.72
N LEU A 180 4.66 -28.56 -23.84
CA LEU A 180 3.21 -28.66 -23.90
C LEU A 180 2.71 -28.62 -25.35
N ASP A 181 1.70 -29.44 -25.66
CA ASP A 181 0.94 -29.32 -26.90
C ASP A 181 -0.14 -28.22 -26.76
N SER A 182 -0.40 -27.53 -27.86
CA SER A 182 -1.54 -26.65 -28.08
C SER A 182 -2.92 -27.25 -27.74
N ASN A 183 -3.04 -28.58 -27.72
CA ASN A 183 -4.26 -29.33 -27.42
C ASN A 183 -4.57 -29.47 -25.92
N TYR A 184 -3.62 -29.14 -25.03
CA TYR A 184 -3.85 -29.22 -23.60
C TYR A 184 -4.78 -28.10 -23.08
N PHE A 185 -5.67 -28.47 -22.17
CA PHE A 185 -6.35 -27.49 -21.32
C PHE A 185 -5.44 -27.10 -20.16
N ILE A 186 -4.90 -25.88 -20.21
CA ILE A 186 -3.90 -25.40 -19.25
C ILE A 186 -4.58 -24.54 -18.20
N ILE A 187 -4.50 -24.95 -16.93
CA ILE A 187 -4.89 -24.14 -15.78
C ILE A 187 -3.62 -23.58 -15.14
N MET A 188 -3.52 -22.26 -15.08
CA MET A 188 -2.43 -21.57 -14.38
C MET A 188 -2.94 -20.87 -13.13
N SER A 189 -2.18 -21.00 -12.05
CA SER A 189 -2.32 -20.19 -10.85
C SER A 189 -1.02 -19.43 -10.62
N PHE A 190 -1.14 -18.13 -10.38
CA PHE A 190 0.01 -17.27 -10.08
C PHE A 190 -0.29 -16.40 -8.86
N GLY A 191 0.72 -16.24 -8.01
CA GLY A 191 0.62 -15.46 -6.77
C GLY A 191 1.39 -16.12 -5.64
N PHE A 192 1.47 -15.42 -4.50
CA PHE A 192 2.04 -16.01 -3.29
C PHE A 192 1.24 -17.24 -2.86
N ILE A 193 1.94 -18.30 -2.48
CA ILE A 193 1.31 -19.52 -1.95
C ILE A 193 0.99 -19.30 -0.47
N GLY A 194 -0.28 -19.42 -0.09
CA GLY A 194 -0.71 -19.26 1.31
C GLY A 194 -2.19 -19.59 1.53
N LYS A 195 -2.59 -19.73 2.81
CA LYS A 195 -3.94 -20.16 3.24
C LYS A 195 -5.13 -19.33 2.73
N GLY A 196 -4.88 -18.17 2.11
CA GLY A 196 -5.91 -17.29 1.55
C GLY A 196 -5.99 -17.30 0.02
N LYS A 197 -5.37 -18.28 -0.65
CA LYS A 197 -5.16 -18.31 -2.11
C LYS A 197 -5.73 -19.57 -2.79
N GLY A 198 -6.52 -20.35 -2.06
CA GLY A 198 -7.13 -21.65 -2.40
C GLY A 198 -7.48 -22.39 -1.12
#